data_AF-A0AAD8ZHX0-F1
#
_entry.id   AF-A0AAD8ZHX0-F1
#
_cell.length_a   1.000
_cell.length_b   1.000
_cell.length_c   1.000
_cell.angle_alpha   90.00
_cell.angle_beta   90.00
_cell.angle_gamma   90.00
#
_symmetry.space_group_name_H-M   'P 1'
#
loop_
_entity.id
_entity.type
_entity.pdbx_description
1 polymer ?
#
loop_
_entity_poly.entity_id
_entity_poly.type
_entity_poly.pdbx_seq_one_letter_code
_entity_poly.pdbx_strand_id
1 'polypeptide(L)'
;MLRFLLLSVFAALVLAQDKPEPRYLETIQERVVGGEVAKPNSWPWQISLQYLSGNSYYHTCGGTLIRRQWVMTAAHCVDSQRTWRVVLGDHDIYKQEGREQYMSVSAVYIHPQWNSNNVAGGYDIALLRLSTAATLNSYVQLGSLPPSGQVLPNNNPCYITGWGRTQTGGQLSPQLKQAYLPLVDYATCSSSSWWGSTVKPTMVCAGGASLSGCQGDSGGPLNCQVGGQYVVHGVTSFVSSLGCNTQRKPTVFTRVSAYISWIENVSELTIIVVYKASNGDVGIILLHYSFMLYLATWCSLKEVWRRVVGGRKTRSGEGG
;
A
#
# COMPACT_ATOMS: atom_id res chain seq x y z
N MET A 1 -75.85 11.53 28.08
CA MET A 1 -74.84 10.58 27.58
C MET A 1 -73.84 11.30 26.68
N LEU A 2 -73.05 12.24 27.22
CA LEU A 2 -72.13 13.04 26.41
C LEU A 2 -71.02 13.69 27.27
N ARG A 3 -70.29 12.91 28.08
CA ARG A 3 -69.14 13.42 28.86
C ARG A 3 -67.96 12.46 29.03
N PHE A 4 -67.92 11.33 28.31
CA PHE A 4 -66.85 10.32 28.46
C PHE A 4 -65.99 10.09 27.20
N LEU A 5 -66.07 10.97 26.20
CA LEU A 5 -65.37 10.81 24.90
C LEU A 5 -64.32 11.90 24.59
N LEU A 6 -63.84 12.64 25.60
CA LEU A 6 -62.84 13.70 25.40
C LEU A 6 -61.56 13.53 26.22
N LEU A 7 -61.40 12.41 26.93
CA LEU A 7 -60.18 12.10 27.72
C LEU A 7 -59.29 11.03 27.10
N SER A 8 -59.70 10.38 26.00
CA SER A 8 -58.88 9.37 25.31
C SER A 8 -58.00 9.93 24.18
N VAL A 9 -58.16 11.20 23.79
CA VAL A 9 -57.36 11.82 22.71
C VAL A 9 -56.10 12.54 23.24
N PHE A 10 -56.07 12.92 24.53
CA PHE A 10 -54.90 13.56 25.13
C PHE A 10 -53.85 12.60 25.70
N ALA A 11 -54.15 11.31 25.81
CA ALA A 11 -53.19 10.31 26.30
C ALA A 11 -52.30 9.69 25.19
N ALA A 12 -52.61 9.92 23.91
CA ALA A 12 -51.87 9.34 22.79
C ALA A 12 -50.74 10.24 22.23
N LEU A 13 -50.60 11.47 22.76
CA LEU A 13 -49.58 12.45 22.29
C LEU A 13 -48.33 12.54 23.18
N VAL A 14 -48.24 11.74 24.25
CA VAL A 14 -47.13 11.83 25.23
C VAL A 14 -46.16 10.63 25.18
N LEU A 15 -46.34 9.69 24.25
CA LEU A 15 -45.41 8.55 24.06
C LEU A 15 -44.65 8.54 22.73
N ALA A 16 -44.57 9.69 22.05
CA ALA A 16 -43.49 9.91 21.09
C ALA A 16 -42.21 10.18 21.89
N GLN A 17 -41.58 9.12 22.41
CA GLN A 17 -40.18 9.18 22.78
C GLN A 17 -39.42 9.56 21.51
N ASP A 18 -38.91 10.79 21.48
CA ASP A 18 -37.84 11.18 20.57
C ASP A 18 -36.76 10.10 20.70
N LYS A 19 -36.64 9.26 19.67
CA LYS A 19 -35.44 8.46 19.50
C LYS A 19 -34.30 9.47 19.49
N PRO A 20 -33.27 9.34 20.34
CA PRO A 20 -32.12 10.20 20.21
C PRO A 20 -31.52 9.88 18.85
N GLU A 21 -31.80 10.72 17.86
CA GLU A 21 -30.95 10.78 16.68
C GLU A 21 -29.53 11.03 17.21
N PRO A 22 -28.53 10.27 16.75
CA PRO A 22 -27.16 10.60 17.05
C PRO A 22 -26.91 12.00 16.52
N ARG A 23 -26.89 13.00 17.41
CA ARG A 23 -26.34 14.32 17.12
C ARG A 23 -24.90 14.08 16.73
N TYR A 24 -24.67 14.01 15.41
CA TYR A 24 -23.36 14.24 14.85
C TYR A 24 -22.96 15.60 15.39
N LEU A 25 -21.96 15.63 16.28
CA LEU A 25 -21.22 16.84 16.54
C LEU A 25 -20.70 17.28 15.18
N GLU A 26 -21.40 18.22 14.54
CA GLU A 26 -20.80 19.11 13.56
C GLU A 26 -19.80 19.98 14.31
N THR A 27 -18.71 19.35 14.74
CA THR A 27 -17.46 20.07 14.87
C THR A 27 -17.19 20.57 13.48
N ILE A 28 -17.27 21.89 13.28
CA ILE A 28 -16.73 22.58 12.11
C ILE A 28 -15.20 22.38 12.18
N GLN A 29 -14.76 21.16 11.94
CA GLN A 29 -13.41 20.86 11.58
C GLN A 29 -13.38 21.25 10.10
N GLU A 30 -12.73 22.37 9.80
CA GLU A 30 -12.32 22.68 8.44
C GLU A 30 -11.93 21.37 7.75
N ARG A 31 -12.40 21.15 6.52
CA ARG A 31 -12.20 19.90 5.79
C ARG A 31 -10.72 19.73 5.40
N VAL A 32 -9.87 19.50 6.39
CA VAL A 32 -8.43 19.38 6.28
C VAL A 32 -8.13 17.95 5.86
N VAL A 33 -7.49 17.82 4.71
CA VAL A 33 -6.94 16.57 4.25
C VAL A 33 -5.70 16.25 5.11
N GLY A 34 -5.48 14.97 5.42
CA GLY A 34 -4.32 14.54 6.20
C GLY A 34 -4.44 14.67 7.73
N GLY A 35 -5.53 15.18 8.31
CA GLY A 35 -5.76 15.10 9.76
C GLY A 35 -4.74 15.86 10.62
N GLU A 36 -4.34 15.26 11.75
CA GLU A 36 -3.49 15.86 12.78
C GLU A 36 -2.01 15.50 12.63
N VAL A 37 -1.12 16.25 13.28
CA VAL A 37 0.31 15.90 13.32
C VAL A 37 0.50 14.65 14.16
N ALA A 38 1.14 13.62 13.58
CA ALA A 38 1.44 12.40 14.28
C ALA A 38 2.49 12.67 15.35
N LYS A 39 2.33 12.09 16.55
CA LYS A 39 3.40 12.13 17.55
C LYS A 39 4.65 11.45 16.95
N PRO A 40 5.85 12.06 17.05
CA PRO A 40 7.08 11.43 16.60
C PRO A 40 7.17 9.98 17.08
N ASN A 41 7.59 9.08 16.17
CA ASN A 41 7.83 7.66 16.43
C ASN A 41 6.58 6.80 16.58
N SER A 42 5.38 7.35 16.39
CA SER A 42 4.14 6.55 16.44
C SER A 42 4.02 5.57 15.27
N TRP A 43 4.67 5.88 14.14
CA TRP A 43 4.63 5.10 12.91
C TRP A 43 6.05 4.80 12.39
N PRO A 44 6.87 4.05 13.15
CA PRO A 44 8.31 3.92 12.93
C PRO A 44 8.69 3.12 11.67
N TRP A 45 7.72 2.52 10.98
CA TRP A 45 7.92 1.88 9.68
C TRP A 45 7.62 2.80 8.49
N GLN A 46 7.03 3.98 8.72
CA GLN A 46 6.79 4.98 7.69
C GLN A 46 8.12 5.44 7.09
N ILE A 47 8.15 5.58 5.77
CA ILE A 47 9.28 6.15 5.05
C ILE A 47 8.86 7.32 4.17
N SER A 48 9.82 8.18 3.86
CA SER A 48 9.74 9.21 2.83
C SER A 48 10.50 8.74 1.59
N LEU A 49 9.80 8.48 0.49
CA LEU A 49 10.38 8.16 -0.81
C LEU A 49 10.66 9.48 -1.54
N GLN A 50 11.90 9.64 -1.99
CA GLN A 50 12.37 10.87 -2.60
C GLN A 50 13.08 10.59 -3.92
N TYR A 51 12.93 11.51 -4.88
CA TYR A 51 13.67 11.48 -6.13
C TYR A 51 14.70 12.61 -6.20
N LEU A 52 15.81 12.36 -6.86
CA LEU A 52 16.80 13.38 -7.18
C LEU A 52 16.32 14.26 -8.34
N SER A 53 16.41 15.58 -8.18
CA SER A 53 16.23 16.55 -9.25
C SER A 53 17.21 17.71 -9.09
N GLY A 54 18.04 17.93 -10.11
CA GLY A 54 19.22 18.77 -9.97
C GLY A 54 20.13 18.21 -8.87
N ASN A 55 20.42 19.04 -7.86
CA ASN A 55 21.29 18.66 -6.74
C ASN A 55 20.52 18.38 -5.44
N SER A 56 19.19 18.31 -5.51
CA SER A 56 18.33 18.17 -4.33
C SER A 56 17.39 16.97 -4.46
N TYR A 57 17.05 16.40 -3.31
CA TYR A 57 16.06 15.33 -3.22
C TYR A 57 14.71 15.90 -2.79
N TYR A 58 13.64 15.42 -3.41
CA TYR A 58 12.28 15.89 -3.16
C TYR A 58 11.39 14.71 -2.77
N HIS A 59 10.62 14.88 -1.70
CA HIS A 59 9.58 13.94 -1.33
C HIS A 59 8.54 13.81 -2.45
N THR A 60 8.15 12.58 -2.75
CA THR A 60 7.10 12.29 -3.73
C THR A 60 6.04 11.33 -3.23
N CYS A 61 6.41 10.39 -2.35
CA CYS A 61 5.54 9.32 -1.90
C CYS A 61 5.94 8.83 -0.51
N GLY A 62 5.04 8.12 0.14
CA GLY A 62 5.32 7.30 1.30
C GLY A 62 5.78 5.88 0.94
N GLY A 63 5.89 5.07 1.98
CA GLY A 63 6.17 3.64 1.91
C GLY A 63 6.24 3.03 3.30
N THR A 64 6.52 1.73 3.35
CA THR A 64 6.65 0.97 4.59
C THR A 64 7.96 0.19 4.56
N LEU A 65 8.81 0.32 5.58
CA LEU A 65 9.93 -0.60 5.79
C LEU A 65 9.38 -1.96 6.23
N ILE A 66 9.49 -2.99 5.38
CA ILE A 66 8.96 -4.33 5.66
C ILE A 66 10.06 -5.33 6.07
N ARG A 67 11.30 -5.07 5.63
CA ARG A 67 12.52 -5.74 6.10
C ARG A 67 13.64 -4.72 6.14
N ARG A 68 14.76 -5.02 6.81
CA ARG A 68 15.89 -4.07 6.95
C ARG A 68 16.42 -3.54 5.61
N GLN A 69 16.26 -4.27 4.51
CA GLN A 69 16.67 -3.85 3.16
C GLN A 69 15.51 -3.73 2.18
N TRP A 70 14.26 -3.81 2.64
CA TRP A 70 13.10 -3.85 1.75
C TRP A 70 12.02 -2.88 2.19
N VAL A 71 11.61 -2.03 1.26
CA VAL A 71 10.51 -1.09 1.41
C VAL A 71 9.39 -1.47 0.46
N MET A 72 8.15 -1.46 0.96
CA MET A 72 6.93 -1.58 0.17
C MET A 72 6.39 -0.18 -0.14
N THR A 73 6.00 0.07 -1.39
CA THR A 73 5.39 1.33 -1.84
C THR A 73 4.42 1.05 -3.01
N ALA A 74 3.82 2.09 -3.59
CA ALA A 74 2.96 1.97 -4.75
C ALA A 74 3.79 1.89 -6.04
N ALA A 75 3.29 1.17 -7.05
CA ALA A 75 3.97 1.04 -8.33
C ALA A 75 4.04 2.39 -9.07
N HIS A 76 2.95 3.16 -9.05
CA HIS A 76 2.90 4.47 -9.71
C HIS A 76 3.88 5.50 -9.13
N CYS A 77 4.41 5.27 -7.93
CA CYS A 77 5.43 6.14 -7.35
C CYS A 77 6.80 5.98 -8.03
N VAL A 78 7.05 4.83 -8.68
CA VAL A 78 8.39 4.42 -9.14
C VAL A 78 8.40 3.88 -10.57
N ASP A 79 7.30 4.04 -11.31
CA ASP A 79 7.20 3.63 -12.72
C ASP A 79 7.91 4.59 -13.70
N SER A 80 8.48 5.68 -13.17
CA SER A 80 9.40 6.56 -13.88
C SER A 80 10.87 6.22 -13.57
N GLN A 81 11.74 6.36 -14.57
CA GLN A 81 13.19 6.16 -14.37
C GLN A 81 13.81 7.38 -13.69
N ARG A 82 14.05 7.29 -12.39
CA ARG A 82 14.69 8.33 -11.57
C ARG A 82 15.71 7.72 -10.61
N THR A 83 16.55 8.58 -10.02
CA THR A 83 17.39 8.20 -8.88
C THR A 83 16.56 8.34 -7.61
N TRP A 84 16.36 7.23 -6.90
CA TRP A 84 15.51 7.15 -5.72
C TRP A 84 16.35 7.04 -4.44
N ARG A 85 15.88 7.69 -3.37
CA ARG A 85 16.31 7.41 -2.00
C ARG A 85 15.10 7.25 -1.08
N VAL A 86 15.31 6.51 -0.01
CA VAL A 86 14.38 6.33 1.10
C VAL A 86 14.94 7.04 2.32
N VAL A 87 14.10 7.79 3.02
CA VAL A 87 14.44 8.36 4.34
C VAL A 87 13.59 7.67 5.40
N LEU A 88 14.27 7.05 6.36
CA LEU A 88 13.69 6.36 7.52
C LEU A 88 13.82 7.24 8.77
N GLY A 89 12.92 7.09 9.73
CA GLY A 89 12.99 7.82 11.01
C GLY A 89 12.68 9.31 10.92
N ASP A 90 12.27 9.78 9.75
CA ASP A 90 11.92 11.17 9.45
C ASP A 90 10.58 11.59 10.10
N HIS A 91 10.41 12.89 10.34
CA HIS A 91 9.14 13.46 10.79
C HIS A 91 8.90 14.83 10.21
N ASP A 92 9.89 15.73 10.18
CA ASP A 92 9.81 16.99 9.45
C ASP A 92 10.71 16.92 8.21
N ILE A 93 10.11 16.71 7.03
CA ILE A 93 10.87 16.45 5.78
C ILE A 93 11.72 17.65 5.30
N TYR A 94 11.61 18.81 5.97
CA TYR A 94 12.41 20.00 5.70
C TYR A 94 13.44 20.31 6.79
N LYS A 95 13.56 19.47 7.82
CA LYS A 95 14.54 19.63 8.91
C LYS A 95 15.27 18.32 9.17
N GLN A 96 16.55 18.44 9.51
CA GLN A 96 17.33 17.30 9.97
C GLN A 96 17.29 17.27 11.50
N GLU A 97 16.71 16.22 12.07
CA GLU A 97 16.50 16.05 13.50
C GLU A 97 17.52 15.09 14.13
N GLY A 98 18.41 14.48 13.33
CA GLY A 98 19.53 13.65 13.79
C GLY A 98 19.20 12.16 13.96
N ARG A 99 18.00 11.75 13.52
CA ARG A 99 17.48 10.38 13.62
C ARG A 99 17.26 9.71 12.27
N GLU A 100 17.41 10.49 11.19
CA GLU A 100 17.14 10.07 9.83
C GLU A 100 18.20 9.09 9.33
N GLN A 101 17.76 8.06 8.61
CA GLN A 101 18.66 7.22 7.81
C GLN A 101 18.34 7.44 6.34
N TYR A 102 19.29 8.04 5.62
CA TYR A 102 19.20 8.27 4.18
C TYR A 102 19.75 7.05 3.44
N MET A 103 18.86 6.32 2.77
CA MET A 103 19.14 5.03 2.16
C MET A 103 18.98 5.12 0.64
N SER A 104 20.04 4.86 -0.13
CA SER A 104 19.92 4.73 -1.58
C SER A 104 19.10 3.48 -1.96
N VAL A 105 18.34 3.57 -3.04
CA VAL A 105 17.62 2.42 -3.62
C VAL A 105 18.50 1.77 -4.68
N SER A 106 18.79 0.48 -4.51
CA SER A 106 19.63 -0.31 -5.42
C SER A 106 18.84 -0.99 -6.54
N ALA A 107 17.57 -1.33 -6.27
CA ALA A 107 16.68 -1.95 -7.26
C ALA A 107 15.22 -1.65 -6.96
N VAL A 108 14.42 -1.56 -8.02
CA VAL A 108 12.96 -1.36 -7.98
C VAL A 108 12.29 -2.58 -8.61
N TYR A 109 11.34 -3.17 -7.89
CA TYR A 109 10.58 -4.34 -8.32
C TYR A 109 9.09 -3.97 -8.36
N ILE A 110 8.63 -3.57 -9.54
CA ILE A 110 7.21 -3.27 -9.79
C ILE A 110 6.46 -4.58 -10.01
N HIS A 111 5.24 -4.69 -9.48
CA HIS A 111 4.40 -5.85 -9.74
C HIS A 111 4.18 -6.04 -11.26
N PRO A 112 4.39 -7.23 -11.84
CA PRO A 112 4.43 -7.42 -13.30
C PRO A 112 3.10 -7.16 -14.01
N GLN A 113 1.99 -7.12 -13.27
CA GLN A 113 0.66 -6.80 -13.79
C GLN A 113 0.27 -5.32 -13.63
N TRP A 114 1.16 -4.48 -13.08
CA TRP A 114 0.94 -3.04 -13.03
C TRP A 114 0.81 -2.46 -14.44
N ASN A 115 -0.16 -1.57 -14.63
CA ASN A 115 -0.35 -0.83 -15.86
C ASN A 115 -0.61 0.64 -15.50
N SER A 116 0.33 1.51 -15.81
CA SER A 116 0.25 2.96 -15.51
C SER A 116 -0.93 3.65 -16.21
N ASN A 117 -1.45 3.08 -17.29
CA ASN A 117 -2.65 3.59 -17.97
C ASN A 117 -3.97 3.09 -17.36
N ASN A 118 -3.91 2.23 -16.33
CA ASN A 118 -5.09 1.63 -15.72
C ASN A 118 -4.89 1.34 -14.23
N VAL A 119 -4.81 2.39 -13.42
CA VAL A 119 -4.73 2.28 -11.94
C VAL A 119 -5.91 1.48 -11.36
N ALA A 120 -7.10 1.61 -11.96
CA ALA A 120 -8.30 0.86 -11.56
C ALA A 120 -8.19 -0.67 -11.79
N GLY A 121 -7.20 -1.11 -12.57
CA GLY A 121 -6.84 -2.51 -12.75
C GLY A 121 -6.18 -3.14 -11.52
N GLY A 122 -5.73 -2.32 -10.57
CA GLY A 122 -5.01 -2.76 -9.36
C GLY A 122 -3.53 -3.01 -9.64
N TYR A 123 -2.93 -3.89 -8.84
CA TYR A 123 -1.49 -4.20 -8.91
C TYR A 123 -0.57 -3.01 -8.66
N ASP A 124 -1.09 -1.97 -8.00
CA ASP A 124 -0.34 -0.76 -7.65
C ASP A 124 0.52 -1.01 -6.41
N ILE A 125 1.56 -1.83 -6.58
CA ILE A 125 2.50 -2.20 -5.55
C ILE A 125 3.89 -2.42 -6.13
N ALA A 126 4.90 -1.95 -5.43
CA ALA A 126 6.31 -2.14 -5.75
C ALA A 126 7.13 -2.41 -4.49
N LEU A 127 8.22 -3.15 -4.63
CA LEU A 127 9.25 -3.29 -3.60
C LEU A 127 10.53 -2.58 -4.02
N LEU A 128 11.15 -1.89 -3.07
CA LEU A 128 12.44 -1.22 -3.24
C LEU A 128 13.47 -1.97 -2.41
N ARG A 129 14.58 -2.38 -3.04
CA ARG A 129 15.73 -2.94 -2.33
C ARG A 129 16.70 -1.82 -1.97
N LEU A 130 16.90 -1.60 -0.67
CA LEU A 130 17.87 -0.61 -0.16
C LEU A 130 19.29 -1.12 -0.37
N SER A 131 20.22 -0.22 -0.71
CA SER A 131 21.63 -0.57 -0.95
C SER A 131 22.33 -1.14 0.30
N THR A 132 21.89 -0.74 1.49
CA THR A 132 22.39 -1.22 2.79
C THR A 132 21.23 -1.57 3.71
N ALA A 133 21.48 -2.30 4.79
CA ALA A 133 20.47 -2.63 5.78
C ALA A 133 20.24 -1.45 6.73
N ALA A 134 18.98 -1.07 6.91
CA ALA A 134 18.54 -0.13 7.93
C ALA A 134 18.92 -0.61 9.33
N THR A 135 19.26 0.33 10.19
CA THR A 135 19.49 0.09 11.62
C THR A 135 18.19 0.30 12.37
N LEU A 136 17.67 -0.75 13.01
CA LEU A 136 16.41 -0.66 13.74
C LEU A 136 16.62 0.02 15.09
N ASN A 137 15.70 0.90 15.47
CA ASN A 137 15.69 1.65 16.73
C ASN A 137 14.26 2.15 17.04
N SER A 138 14.05 3.02 18.03
CA SER A 138 12.71 3.53 18.36
C SER A 138 12.03 4.35 17.25
N TYR A 139 12.78 4.84 16.27
CA TYR A 139 12.32 5.66 15.14
C TYR A 139 12.17 4.85 13.85
N VAL A 140 12.84 3.69 13.79
CA VAL A 140 12.94 2.84 12.60
C VAL A 140 12.63 1.39 12.99
N GLN A 141 11.45 0.92 12.60
CA GLN A 141 10.97 -0.44 12.85
C GLN A 141 10.39 -1.05 11.58
N LEU A 142 10.19 -2.37 11.60
CA LEU A 142 9.53 -3.07 10.51
C LEU A 142 8.01 -2.96 10.66
N GLY A 143 7.31 -2.66 9.57
CA GLY A 143 5.86 -2.67 9.51
C GLY A 143 5.37 -4.11 9.50
N SER A 144 4.43 -4.43 10.41
CA SER A 144 3.80 -5.75 10.43
C SER A 144 2.87 -5.89 9.23
N LEU A 145 3.00 -7.00 8.49
CA LEU A 145 2.14 -7.32 7.35
C LEU A 145 1.03 -8.29 7.76
N PRO A 146 -0.17 -8.20 7.14
CA PRO A 146 -1.27 -9.09 7.45
C PRO A 146 -1.02 -10.51 6.90
N PRO A 147 -1.65 -11.54 7.49
CA PRO A 147 -1.72 -12.86 6.86
C PRO A 147 -2.30 -12.80 5.44
N SER A 148 -1.81 -13.69 4.58
CA SER A 148 -2.29 -13.80 3.20
C SER A 148 -3.80 -14.01 3.15
N GLY A 149 -4.48 -13.24 2.30
CA GLY A 149 -5.93 -13.31 2.13
C GLY A 149 -6.79 -12.64 3.22
N GLN A 150 -6.20 -12.11 4.30
CA GLN A 150 -6.98 -11.49 5.37
C GLN A 150 -7.80 -10.30 4.87
N VAL A 151 -9.10 -10.30 5.17
CA VAL A 151 -10.03 -9.18 4.93
C VAL A 151 -10.56 -8.71 6.28
N LEU A 152 -10.52 -7.40 6.50
CA LEU A 152 -11.01 -6.78 7.73
C LEU A 152 -12.49 -6.37 7.57
N PRO A 153 -13.26 -6.34 8.67
CA PRO A 153 -14.66 -5.94 8.62
C PRO A 153 -14.82 -4.45 8.31
N ASN A 154 -16.02 -4.09 7.84
CA ASN A 154 -16.44 -2.69 7.70
C ASN A 154 -16.25 -1.93 9.03
N ASN A 155 -15.92 -0.65 8.95
CA ASN A 155 -15.63 0.24 10.09
C ASN A 155 -14.47 -0.20 10.99
N ASN A 156 -13.62 -1.14 10.57
CA ASN A 156 -12.39 -1.44 11.32
C ASN A 156 -11.53 -0.16 11.44
N PRO A 157 -10.99 0.15 12.64
CA PRO A 157 -10.27 1.39 12.87
C PRO A 157 -8.88 1.33 12.23
N CYS A 158 -8.63 2.28 11.33
CA CYS A 158 -7.33 2.43 10.67
C CYS A 158 -6.87 3.90 10.65
N TYR A 159 -5.57 4.09 10.47
CA TYR A 159 -4.94 5.38 10.26
C TYR A 159 -4.13 5.37 8.97
N ILE A 160 -4.36 6.37 8.12
CA ILE A 160 -3.39 6.71 7.07
C ILE A 160 -2.33 7.64 7.68
N THR A 161 -1.09 7.50 7.22
CA THR A 161 0.02 8.37 7.62
C THR A 161 0.82 8.84 6.40
N GLY A 162 1.29 10.08 6.44
CA GLY A 162 2.10 10.62 5.36
C GLY A 162 2.34 12.13 5.45
N TRP A 163 3.07 12.63 4.46
CA TRP A 163 3.41 14.05 4.28
C TRP A 163 2.68 14.66 3.08
N GLY A 164 1.67 13.97 2.57
CA GLY A 164 0.87 14.41 1.45
C GLY A 164 0.17 15.75 1.71
N ARG A 165 -0.44 16.25 0.65
CA ARG A 165 -1.08 17.57 0.67
C ARG A 165 -2.20 17.63 1.71
N THR A 166 -2.26 18.72 2.46
CA THR A 166 -3.26 18.93 3.51
C THR A 166 -4.58 19.52 3.00
N GLN A 167 -4.64 19.82 1.71
CA GLN A 167 -5.83 20.23 0.98
C GLN A 167 -5.65 19.91 -0.51
N THR A 168 -6.76 19.73 -1.25
CA THR A 168 -6.71 19.51 -2.70
C THR A 168 -5.96 20.66 -3.39
N GLY A 169 -4.90 20.35 -4.14
CA GLY A 169 -4.07 21.36 -4.80
C GLY A 169 -3.13 22.14 -3.87
N GLY A 170 -3.12 21.85 -2.57
CA GLY A 170 -2.26 22.52 -1.57
C GLY A 170 -0.81 22.07 -1.56
N GLN A 171 -0.11 22.46 -0.50
CA GLN A 171 1.29 22.08 -0.25
C GLN A 171 1.39 20.78 0.55
N LEU A 172 2.54 20.11 0.43
CA LEU A 172 2.90 18.98 1.30
C LEU A 172 2.97 19.43 2.76
N SER A 173 2.69 18.51 3.67
CA SER A 173 2.92 18.74 5.09
C SER A 173 4.41 18.63 5.41
N PRO A 174 5.02 19.62 6.10
CA PRO A 174 6.37 19.45 6.65
C PRO A 174 6.44 18.28 7.62
N GLN A 175 5.51 18.23 8.57
CA GLN A 175 5.47 17.23 9.63
C GLN A 175 4.61 16.03 9.23
N LEU A 176 5.01 14.84 9.68
CA LEU A 176 4.25 13.61 9.45
C LEU A 176 2.87 13.77 10.07
N LYS A 177 1.84 13.52 9.27
CA LYS A 177 0.46 13.54 9.74
C LYS A 177 -0.15 12.15 9.83
N GLN A 178 -1.24 12.06 10.59
CA GLN A 178 -2.10 10.90 10.69
C GLN A 178 -3.57 11.31 10.59
N ALA A 179 -4.39 10.48 9.95
CA ALA A 179 -5.83 10.66 9.91
C ALA A 179 -6.54 9.34 10.18
N TYR A 180 -7.51 9.38 11.08
CA TYR A 180 -8.40 8.25 11.34
C TYR A 180 -9.31 8.03 10.13
N LEU A 181 -9.16 6.87 9.49
CA LEU A 181 -9.96 6.44 8.35
C LEU A 181 -10.55 5.06 8.65
N PRO A 182 -11.83 4.97 9.06
CA PRO A 182 -12.47 3.67 9.21
C PRO A 182 -12.56 2.95 7.86
N LEU A 183 -12.41 1.63 7.86
CA LEU A 183 -12.55 0.85 6.64
C LEU A 183 -13.97 0.94 6.08
N VAL A 184 -14.04 0.95 4.75
CA VAL A 184 -15.26 0.75 3.99
C VAL A 184 -15.13 -0.58 3.28
N ASP A 185 -16.00 -1.53 3.59
CA ASP A 185 -15.97 -2.85 2.99
C ASP A 185 -16.15 -2.82 1.46
N TYR A 186 -15.77 -3.93 0.82
CA TYR A 186 -15.84 -4.03 -0.64
C TYR A 186 -17.27 -3.81 -1.15
N ALA A 187 -18.28 -4.43 -0.52
CA ALA A 187 -19.67 -4.36 -0.95
C ALA A 187 -20.20 -2.91 -0.97
N THR A 188 -19.88 -2.13 0.07
CA THR A 188 -20.23 -0.70 0.14
C THR A 188 -19.41 0.10 -0.86
N CYS A 189 -18.08 -0.10 -0.86
CA CYS A 189 -17.16 0.68 -1.68
C CYS A 189 -17.38 0.47 -3.19
N SER A 190 -17.78 -0.73 -3.61
CA SER A 190 -18.09 -1.07 -5.00
C SER A 190 -19.54 -0.77 -5.41
N SER A 191 -20.36 -0.20 -4.52
CA SER A 191 -21.72 0.21 -4.87
C SER A 191 -21.72 1.43 -5.81
N SER A 192 -22.81 1.61 -6.56
CA SER A 192 -22.91 2.62 -7.62
C SER A 192 -22.74 4.07 -7.14
N SER A 193 -23.15 4.36 -5.90
CA SER A 193 -22.99 5.70 -5.31
C SER A 193 -21.59 5.97 -4.75
N TRP A 194 -20.75 4.92 -4.68
CA TRP A 194 -19.36 4.96 -4.23
C TRP A 194 -18.42 4.86 -5.43
N TRP A 195 -17.46 3.94 -5.43
CA TRP A 195 -16.51 3.77 -6.53
C TRP A 195 -17.01 2.87 -7.65
N GLY A 196 -18.13 2.17 -7.47
CA GLY A 196 -18.68 1.26 -8.47
C GLY A 196 -17.66 0.19 -8.87
N SER A 197 -17.59 -0.09 -10.18
CA SER A 197 -16.67 -1.09 -10.75
C SER A 197 -15.19 -0.69 -10.70
N THR A 198 -14.87 0.55 -10.32
CA THR A 198 -13.47 1.03 -10.23
C THR A 198 -12.69 0.23 -9.20
N VAL A 199 -13.28 -0.01 -8.03
CA VAL A 199 -12.64 -0.75 -6.93
C VAL A 199 -12.71 -2.25 -7.17
N LYS A 200 -11.60 -2.94 -6.85
CA LYS A 200 -11.44 -4.39 -7.01
C LYS A 200 -11.31 -5.09 -5.65
N PRO A 201 -11.57 -6.42 -5.58
CA PRO A 201 -11.35 -7.20 -4.36
C PRO A 201 -9.88 -7.23 -3.87
N THR A 202 -8.93 -6.83 -4.71
CA THR A 202 -7.51 -6.64 -4.37
C THR A 202 -7.20 -5.25 -3.80
N MET A 203 -8.22 -4.45 -3.50
CA MET A 203 -8.10 -3.11 -2.92
C MET A 203 -8.82 -3.05 -1.56
N VAL A 204 -8.47 -2.03 -0.77
CA VAL A 204 -9.14 -1.63 0.48
C VAL A 204 -9.56 -0.18 0.36
N CYS A 205 -10.72 0.16 0.88
CA CYS A 205 -11.20 1.53 0.96
C CYS A 205 -11.22 1.99 2.42
N ALA A 206 -10.85 3.24 2.68
CA ALA A 206 -10.95 3.82 4.02
C ALA A 206 -11.37 5.31 3.97
N GLY A 207 -12.19 5.72 4.93
CA GLY A 207 -12.72 7.08 5.01
C GLY A 207 -13.90 7.33 4.07
N GLY A 208 -13.84 8.40 3.26
CA GLY A 208 -14.94 8.82 2.37
C GLY A 208 -15.82 9.93 2.95
N ALA A 209 -15.30 10.64 3.96
CA ALA A 209 -15.88 11.83 4.58
C ALA A 209 -14.88 13.00 4.47
N SER A 210 -14.71 13.81 5.54
CA SER A 210 -13.85 14.99 5.56
C SER A 210 -12.35 14.69 5.56
N LEU A 211 -11.94 13.57 6.18
CA LEU A 211 -10.55 13.09 6.24
C LEU A 211 -10.27 12.11 5.09
N SER A 212 -9.09 12.24 4.49
CA SER A 212 -8.61 11.38 3.41
C SER A 212 -7.08 11.44 3.33
N GLY A 213 -6.49 10.52 2.56
CA GLY A 213 -5.16 10.75 1.97
C GLY A 213 -5.22 11.75 0.82
N CYS A 214 -4.06 12.20 0.36
CA CYS A 214 -3.91 13.10 -0.78
C CYS A 214 -2.63 12.82 -1.57
N GLN A 215 -2.36 13.64 -2.59
CA GLN A 215 -1.11 13.52 -3.36
C GLN A 215 0.10 13.70 -2.43
N GLY A 216 1.07 12.80 -2.53
CA GLY A 216 2.22 12.68 -1.63
C GLY A 216 2.06 11.58 -0.57
N ASP A 217 0.83 11.19 -0.21
CA ASP A 217 0.60 10.03 0.68
C ASP A 217 0.66 8.69 -0.07
N SER A 218 0.63 8.72 -1.40
CA SER A 218 0.78 7.57 -2.29
C SER A 218 1.93 6.66 -1.86
N GLY A 219 1.71 5.35 -1.91
CA GLY A 219 2.66 4.35 -1.44
C GLY A 219 2.75 4.19 0.07
N GLY A 220 2.27 5.17 0.85
CA GLY A 220 2.24 5.12 2.31
C GLY A 220 1.30 4.05 2.88
N PRO A 221 1.43 3.74 4.19
CA PRO A 221 0.66 2.70 4.84
C PRO A 221 -0.76 3.15 5.21
N LEU A 222 -1.68 2.20 5.13
CA LEU A 222 -2.91 2.18 5.94
C LEU A 222 -2.71 1.23 7.11
N ASN A 223 -2.64 1.78 8.32
CA ASN A 223 -2.36 1.06 9.56
C ASN A 223 -3.67 0.70 10.25
N CYS A 224 -4.04 -0.59 10.26
CA CYS A 224 -5.32 -1.05 10.82
C CYS A 224 -5.12 -1.81 12.12
N GLN A 225 -6.07 -1.66 13.05
CA GLN A 225 -5.99 -2.32 14.36
C GLN A 225 -6.48 -3.77 14.27
N VAL A 226 -5.60 -4.71 14.64
CA VAL A 226 -5.87 -6.14 14.70
C VAL A 226 -5.31 -6.69 16.00
N GLY A 227 -6.17 -7.21 16.88
CA GLY A 227 -5.73 -7.79 18.16
C GLY A 227 -4.94 -6.83 19.07
N GLY A 228 -5.27 -5.52 19.02
CA GLY A 228 -4.59 -4.49 19.79
C GLY A 228 -3.27 -3.99 19.19
N GLN A 229 -2.86 -4.49 18.03
CA GLN A 229 -1.66 -4.05 17.30
C GLN A 229 -2.02 -3.39 15.97
N TYR A 230 -1.14 -2.53 15.46
CA TYR A 230 -1.30 -1.95 14.12
C TYR A 230 -0.58 -2.80 13.07
N VAL A 231 -1.30 -3.11 12.00
CA VAL A 231 -0.83 -3.91 10.86
C VAL A 231 -1.04 -3.11 9.58
N VAL A 232 -0.07 -3.15 8.66
CA VAL A 232 -0.12 -2.41 7.39
C VAL A 232 -0.98 -3.16 6.37
N HIS A 233 -2.26 -2.81 6.31
CA HIS A 233 -3.25 -3.48 5.46
C HIS A 233 -3.39 -2.89 4.06
N GLY A 234 -2.92 -1.66 3.87
CA GLY A 234 -3.05 -0.93 2.62
C GLY A 234 -1.77 -0.21 2.21
N VAL A 235 -1.56 -0.11 0.90
CA VAL A 235 -0.61 0.81 0.26
C VAL A 235 -1.42 1.87 -0.47
N THR A 236 -1.27 3.15 -0.11
CA THR A 236 -2.08 4.24 -0.69
C THR A 236 -1.92 4.27 -2.21
N SER A 237 -3.03 4.16 -2.95
CA SER A 237 -3.00 4.06 -4.41
C SER A 237 -3.61 5.31 -5.07
N PHE A 238 -4.90 5.59 -4.83
CA PHE A 238 -5.56 6.72 -5.47
C PHE A 238 -6.68 7.34 -4.65
N VAL A 239 -7.06 8.55 -5.06
CA VAL A 239 -8.19 9.34 -4.57
C VAL A 239 -9.03 9.83 -5.75
N SER A 240 -10.16 10.48 -5.48
CA SER A 240 -11.02 11.07 -6.51
C SER A 240 -10.33 12.19 -7.28
N SER A 241 -10.54 12.24 -8.59
CA SER A 241 -10.13 13.36 -9.44
C SER A 241 -10.85 14.67 -9.09
N LEU A 242 -12.00 14.60 -8.42
CA LEU A 242 -12.74 15.77 -7.93
C LEU A 242 -12.09 16.41 -6.70
N GLY A 243 -11.17 15.70 -6.02
CA GLY A 243 -10.50 16.17 -4.81
C GLY A 243 -10.27 15.04 -3.81
N CYS A 244 -9.30 15.24 -2.92
CA CYS A 244 -8.85 14.21 -1.99
C CYS A 244 -9.96 13.72 -1.04
N ASN A 245 -10.69 14.65 -0.42
CA ASN A 245 -11.76 14.39 0.56
C ASN A 245 -13.17 14.45 -0.04
N THR A 246 -13.34 13.85 -1.22
CA THR A 246 -14.66 13.75 -1.87
C THR A 246 -15.56 12.76 -1.12
N GLN A 247 -16.78 13.20 -0.77
CA GLN A 247 -17.74 12.35 -0.06
C GLN A 247 -18.09 11.08 -0.86
N ARG A 248 -18.15 9.91 -0.19
CA ARG A 248 -18.35 8.59 -0.80
C ARG A 248 -17.30 8.23 -1.86
N LYS A 249 -16.14 8.87 -1.82
CA LYS A 249 -14.93 8.49 -2.57
C LYS A 249 -13.80 8.29 -1.56
N PRO A 250 -13.88 7.24 -0.74
CA PRO A 250 -12.82 6.91 0.23
C PRO A 250 -11.48 6.79 -0.49
N THR A 251 -10.39 7.06 0.23
CA THR A 251 -9.06 6.77 -0.28
C THR A 251 -8.97 5.27 -0.56
N VAL A 252 -8.42 4.93 -1.72
CA VAL A 252 -8.27 3.54 -2.16
C VAL A 252 -6.82 3.13 -2.02
N PHE A 253 -6.63 1.95 -1.45
CA PHE A 253 -5.35 1.34 -1.15
C PHE A 253 -5.25 0.00 -1.86
N THR A 254 -4.05 -0.37 -2.31
CA THR A 254 -3.77 -1.77 -2.67
C THR A 254 -3.84 -2.63 -1.41
N ARG A 255 -4.60 -3.72 -1.44
CA ARG A 255 -4.78 -4.62 -0.28
C ARG A 255 -3.55 -5.49 -0.09
N VAL A 256 -2.72 -5.18 0.91
CA VAL A 256 -1.44 -5.86 1.15
C VAL A 256 -1.59 -7.37 1.30
N SER A 257 -2.65 -7.83 1.98
CA SER A 257 -2.91 -9.27 2.17
C SER A 257 -3.15 -10.03 0.86
N ALA A 258 -3.48 -9.36 -0.25
CA ALA A 258 -3.58 -9.99 -1.57
C ALA A 258 -2.22 -10.28 -2.22
N TYR A 259 -1.15 -9.65 -1.73
CA TYR A 259 0.17 -9.63 -2.35
C TYR A 259 1.25 -10.29 -1.50
N ILE A 260 0.93 -10.87 -0.35
CA ILE A 260 1.91 -11.50 0.56
C ILE A 260 2.79 -12.50 -0.18
N SER A 261 2.22 -13.42 -0.96
CA SER A 261 3.00 -14.39 -1.73
C SER A 261 3.99 -13.74 -2.72
N TRP A 262 3.61 -12.62 -3.35
CA TRP A 262 4.50 -11.87 -4.23
C TRP A 262 5.57 -11.12 -3.45
N ILE A 263 5.20 -10.50 -2.32
CA ILE A 263 6.13 -9.79 -1.44
C ILE A 263 7.23 -10.75 -0.94
N GLU A 264 6.85 -11.93 -0.45
CA GLU A 264 7.81 -12.91 0.04
C GLU A 264 8.70 -13.45 -1.08
N ASN A 265 8.13 -13.75 -2.24
CA ASN A 265 8.91 -14.20 -3.38
C ASN A 265 9.99 -13.17 -3.77
N VAL A 266 9.64 -11.89 -3.88
CA VAL A 266 10.61 -10.85 -4.26
C VAL A 266 11.62 -10.56 -3.14
N SER A 267 11.18 -10.54 -1.87
CA SER A 267 12.00 -10.03 -0.76
C SER A 267 12.77 -11.09 0.05
N GLU A 268 12.44 -12.38 -0.09
CA GLU A 268 13.11 -13.47 0.64
C GLU A 268 14.09 -14.30 -0.20
N LEU A 269 14.08 -14.21 -1.54
CA LEU A 269 14.86 -15.12 -2.38
C LEU A 269 16.35 -14.76 -2.46
N THR A 270 17.10 -15.22 -1.46
CA THR A 270 18.41 -15.86 -1.70
C THR A 270 18.16 -17.36 -1.85
N ILE A 271 18.09 -17.87 -3.08
CA ILE A 271 18.02 -19.32 -3.28
C ILE A 271 19.41 -19.88 -3.05
N ILE A 272 19.57 -20.67 -1.99
CA ILE A 272 20.77 -21.48 -1.77
C ILE A 272 20.58 -22.75 -2.60
N VAL A 273 21.17 -22.79 -3.80
CA VAL A 273 21.27 -24.03 -4.57
C VAL A 273 22.47 -24.81 -4.03
N VAL A 274 22.20 -25.87 -3.28
CA VAL A 274 23.20 -26.86 -2.93
C VAL A 274 23.28 -27.85 -4.09
N TYR A 275 24.46 -27.98 -4.70
CA TYR A 275 24.70 -28.94 -5.79
C TYR A 275 25.91 -29.82 -5.47
N LYS A 276 25.94 -31.01 -6.07
CA LYS A 276 27.09 -31.90 -6.01
C LYS A 276 27.81 -31.85 -7.35
N ALA A 277 29.05 -31.38 -7.35
CA ALA A 277 29.90 -31.34 -8.53
C ALA A 277 30.30 -32.77 -8.96
N SER A 278 30.69 -32.92 -10.22
CA SER A 278 31.05 -34.23 -10.80
C SER A 278 32.27 -34.89 -10.13
N ASN A 279 33.12 -34.10 -9.48
CA ASN A 279 34.25 -34.55 -8.68
C ASN A 279 33.86 -34.96 -7.24
N GLY A 280 32.58 -34.84 -6.88
CA GLY A 280 32.04 -35.21 -5.56
C GLY A 280 31.89 -34.06 -4.57
N ASP A 281 32.40 -32.87 -4.88
CA ASP A 281 32.34 -31.70 -3.99
C ASP A 281 30.91 -31.17 -3.84
N VAL A 282 30.56 -30.73 -2.64
CA VAL A 282 29.29 -30.03 -2.39
C VAL A 282 29.54 -28.53 -2.56
N GLY A 283 28.89 -27.92 -3.54
CA GLY A 283 28.93 -26.49 -3.79
C GLY A 283 27.63 -25.80 -3.41
N ILE A 284 27.73 -24.51 -3.08
CA ILE A 284 26.59 -23.64 -2.82
C ILE A 284 26.59 -22.51 -3.87
N ILE A 285 25.47 -22.33 -4.56
CA ILE A 285 25.23 -21.17 -5.43
C ILE A 285 24.12 -20.34 -4.78
N LEU A 286 24.41 -19.07 -4.55
CA LEU A 286 23.41 -18.09 -4.10
C LEU A 286 22.77 -17.45 -5.33
N LEU A 287 21.60 -17.94 -5.74
CA LEU A 287 20.85 -17.32 -6.84
C LEU A 287 19.95 -16.21 -6.29
N HIS A 288 20.17 -14.99 -6.78
CA HIS A 288 19.25 -13.88 -6.57
C HIS A 288 18.06 -13.99 -7.53
N TYR A 289 16.86 -13.55 -7.12
CA TYR A 289 15.64 -13.58 -7.92
C TYR A 289 15.82 -13.03 -9.36
N SER A 290 16.61 -11.97 -9.53
CA SER A 290 16.95 -11.40 -10.85
C SER A 290 17.60 -12.41 -11.80
N PHE A 291 18.35 -13.38 -11.28
CA PHE A 291 19.00 -14.45 -12.04
C PHE A 291 18.01 -15.55 -12.46
N MET A 292 16.93 -15.76 -11.70
CA MET A 292 15.89 -16.74 -12.05
C MET A 292 15.00 -16.25 -13.18
N LEU A 293 14.64 -14.97 -13.23
CA LEU A 293 13.94 -14.40 -14.40
C LEU A 293 14.80 -14.52 -15.67
N TYR A 294 16.11 -14.32 -15.53
CA TYR A 294 17.08 -14.53 -16.61
C TYR A 294 17.18 -16.01 -17.02
N LEU A 295 17.21 -16.95 -16.06
CA LEU A 295 17.25 -18.38 -16.36
C LEU A 295 15.94 -18.91 -16.93
N ALA A 296 14.78 -18.43 -16.46
CA ALA A 296 13.48 -18.82 -16.99
C ALA A 296 13.30 -18.36 -18.44
N THR A 297 13.74 -17.12 -18.76
CA THR A 297 13.79 -16.65 -20.15
C THR A 297 14.80 -17.44 -20.99
N TRP A 298 15.95 -17.80 -20.43
CA TRP A 298 16.96 -18.62 -21.13
C TRP A 298 16.54 -20.08 -21.34
N CYS A 299 15.82 -20.67 -20.39
CA CYS A 299 15.27 -22.03 -20.49
C CYS A 299 14.16 -22.07 -21.54
N SER A 300 13.28 -21.07 -21.54
CA SER A 300 12.24 -20.90 -22.57
C SER A 300 12.86 -20.74 -23.98
N LEU A 301 13.96 -19.99 -24.11
CA LEU A 301 14.74 -19.89 -25.35
C LEU A 301 15.38 -21.23 -25.77
N LYS A 302 15.88 -22.04 -24.84
CA LYS A 302 16.39 -23.39 -25.13
C LYS A 302 15.29 -24.37 -25.55
N GLU A 303 14.11 -24.29 -24.94
CA GLU A 303 12.94 -25.09 -25.34
C GLU A 303 12.47 -24.73 -26.75
N VAL A 304 12.45 -23.43 -27.07
CA VAL A 304 12.16 -22.91 -28.42
C VAL A 304 13.23 -23.35 -29.42
N TRP A 305 14.51 -23.26 -29.07
CA TRP A 305 15.61 -23.68 -29.95
C TRP A 305 15.61 -25.20 -30.20
N ARG A 306 15.29 -26.03 -29.18
CA ARG A 306 15.09 -27.48 -29.37
C ARG A 306 13.91 -27.81 -30.29
N ARG A 307 12.82 -27.03 -30.25
CA ARG A 307 11.68 -27.21 -31.17
C ARG A 307 11.99 -26.75 -32.59
N VAL A 308 12.77 -25.69 -32.75
CA VAL A 308 13.16 -25.14 -34.07
C VAL A 308 14.24 -25.99 -34.76
N VAL A 309 15.21 -26.51 -34.01
CA VAL A 309 16.37 -27.24 -34.56
C VAL A 309 16.18 -28.77 -34.51
N GLY A 310 15.43 -29.30 -33.54
CA GLY A 310 15.20 -30.74 -33.37
C GLY A 310 14.18 -31.37 -34.34
N GLY A 311 13.53 -30.56 -35.19
CA GLY A 311 12.50 -31.00 -36.14
C GLY A 311 13.00 -31.64 -37.44
N ARG A 312 14.32 -31.69 -37.71
CA ARG A 312 14.88 -32.40 -38.87
C ARG A 312 15.55 -33.70 -38.46
N LYS A 313 14.76 -34.78 -38.30
CA LYS A 313 15.27 -36.14 -38.49
C LYS A 313 15.10 -36.51 -39.96
N THR A 314 16.18 -36.42 -40.72
CA THR A 314 16.31 -37.05 -42.03
C THR A 314 16.21 -38.57 -41.85
N ARG A 315 15.24 -39.17 -42.54
CA ARG A 315 15.14 -40.62 -42.75
C ARG A 315 16.20 -40.98 -43.80
N SER A 316 17.26 -41.67 -43.39
CA SER A 316 18.12 -42.45 -44.29
C SER A 316 18.57 -43.68 -43.52
N GLY A 317 17.90 -44.80 -43.77
CA GLY A 317 18.35 -46.13 -43.38
C GLY A 317 18.64 -46.91 -44.65
N GLU A 318 19.91 -47.27 -44.84
CA GLU A 318 20.39 -48.28 -45.78
C GLU A 318 21.06 -49.40 -44.96
N GLY A 319 20.89 -50.64 -45.40
CA GLY A 319 21.86 -51.71 -45.21
C GLY A 319 21.53 -52.76 -44.15
N GLY A 320 20.98 -53.89 -44.60
CA GLY A 320 20.79 -55.13 -43.84
C GLY A 320 19.85 -56.08 -44.56
#